data_AF-A0A914YLH4-F1
#
_entry.id   AF-A0A914YLH4-F1
#
_cell.length_a   1.000
_cell.length_b   1.000
_cell.length_c   1.000
_cell.angle_alpha   90.00
_cell.angle_beta   90.00
_cell.angle_gamma   90.00
#
_symmetry.space_group_name_H-M   'P 1'
#
loop_
_entity.id
_entity.type
_entity.pdbx_description
1 polymer ?
#
loop_
_entity_poly.entity_id
_entity_poly.type
_entity_poly.pdbx_seq_one_letter_code
_entity_poly.pdbx_strand_id
1 'polypeptide(L)'
;MNAEFEKRFADKDQLSIEQWQAALPTMNERKEIGTLIDFLMTLSTFENLSSSKLLSYYQNINKSINITFYKTEYAIIHEIYNPYDSLPFKRYFGYTVIASRTIASKPYLHHGAPHFGFDGNVCNQSAEIFEQSFGRTLVVAGAHRYAVRDRTPPNPCQSNFAIADPAHNNLTMFHAFNEAILSASKRQSEFHLIPYFFIQWHGMSEESCPNSPVFISTGASGNDSIYLNSSLAANKAILFQIQSIKC
;
A
#
# COMPACT_ATOMS: atom_id res chain seq x y z
N MET A 1 13.11 -4.99 -7.66
CA MET A 1 11.73 -5.53 -7.79
C MET A 1 10.74 -4.45 -8.19
N ASN A 2 10.66 -3.33 -7.47
CA ASN A 2 9.71 -2.25 -7.76
C ASN A 2 9.79 -1.73 -9.20
N ALA A 3 10.99 -1.39 -9.70
CA ALA A 3 11.20 -0.92 -11.08
C ALA A 3 10.71 -1.87 -12.19
N GLU A 4 10.52 -3.16 -11.92
CA GLU A 4 9.95 -4.10 -12.90
C GLU A 4 8.42 -4.05 -12.90
N PHE A 5 7.80 -3.92 -11.73
CA PHE A 5 6.35 -3.78 -11.62
C PHE A 5 5.86 -2.41 -12.08
N GLU A 6 6.61 -1.35 -11.81
CA GLU A 6 6.27 0.03 -12.22
C GLU A 6 6.09 0.18 -13.74
N LYS A 7 6.79 -0.63 -14.55
CA LYS A 7 6.59 -0.67 -16.02
C LYS A 7 5.18 -1.11 -16.44
N ARG A 8 4.42 -1.71 -15.52
CA ARG A 8 3.10 -2.29 -15.76
C ARG A 8 1.99 -1.52 -15.04
N PHE A 9 2.33 -0.51 -14.26
CA PHE A 9 1.35 0.30 -13.57
C PHE A 9 0.61 1.20 -14.56
N ALA A 10 -0.62 1.59 -14.22
CA ALA A 10 -1.37 2.54 -15.03
C ALA A 10 -0.81 3.94 -14.83
N ASP A 11 -0.33 4.54 -15.91
CA ASP A 11 0.11 5.93 -15.95
C ASP A 11 -1.10 6.89 -16.09
N LYS A 12 -0.83 8.19 -16.02
CA LYS A 12 -1.79 9.26 -16.19
C LYS A 12 -2.59 9.12 -17.50
N ASP A 13 -3.89 9.33 -17.40
CA ASP A 13 -4.86 9.37 -18.51
C ASP A 13 -4.91 8.09 -19.39
N GLN A 14 -4.40 6.96 -18.89
CA GLN A 14 -4.39 5.69 -19.64
C GLN A 14 -5.75 4.97 -19.66
N LEU A 15 -6.57 5.15 -18.62
CA LEU A 15 -7.76 4.32 -18.38
C LEU A 15 -9.07 5.05 -18.70
N SER A 16 -10.03 4.32 -19.25
CA SER A 16 -11.44 4.72 -19.23
C SER A 16 -12.07 4.46 -17.86
N ILE A 17 -13.22 5.09 -17.59
CA ILE A 17 -13.97 4.85 -16.36
C ILE A 17 -14.47 3.41 -16.27
N GLU A 18 -14.87 2.79 -17.38
CA GLU A 18 -15.33 1.40 -17.44
C GLU A 18 -14.19 0.44 -17.10
N GLN A 19 -12.98 0.70 -17.63
CA GLN A 19 -11.79 -0.10 -17.29
C GLN A 19 -11.46 0.00 -15.80
N TRP A 20 -11.55 1.21 -15.22
CA TRP A 20 -11.32 1.42 -13.80
C TRP A 20 -12.35 0.73 -12.92
N GLN A 21 -13.64 0.87 -13.22
CA GLN A 21 -14.71 0.22 -12.47
C GLN A 21 -14.60 -1.31 -12.54
N ALA A 22 -14.28 -1.85 -13.72
CA ALA A 22 -14.03 -3.28 -13.90
C ALA A 22 -12.76 -3.77 -13.19
N ALA A 23 -11.85 -2.88 -12.80
CA ALA A 23 -10.63 -3.18 -12.05
C ALA A 23 -10.82 -3.19 -10.53
N LEU A 24 -11.93 -2.66 -10.00
CA LEU A 24 -12.18 -2.62 -8.57
C LEU A 24 -12.42 -4.02 -7.97
N PRO A 25 -11.98 -4.27 -6.73
CA PRO A 25 -12.26 -5.50 -6.00
C PRO A 25 -13.75 -5.61 -5.64
N THR A 26 -14.30 -6.79 -5.89
CA THR A 26 -15.60 -7.21 -5.37
C THR A 26 -15.55 -7.46 -3.86
N MET A 27 -16.72 -7.53 -3.21
CA MET A 27 -16.81 -7.87 -1.78
C MET A 27 -16.23 -9.25 -1.46
N ASN A 28 -16.41 -10.23 -2.35
CA ASN A 28 -15.85 -11.56 -2.18
C ASN A 28 -14.31 -11.54 -2.29
N GLU A 29 -13.76 -10.81 -3.25
CA GLU A 29 -12.30 -10.63 -3.35
C GLU A 29 -11.75 -9.95 -2.08
N ARG A 30 -12.41 -8.90 -1.56
CA ARG A 30 -12.00 -8.25 -0.29
C ARG A 30 -11.95 -9.22 0.89
N LYS A 31 -12.96 -10.08 1.01
CA LYS A 31 -13.00 -11.11 2.06
C LYS A 31 -11.87 -12.12 1.90
N GLU A 32 -11.62 -12.59 0.69
CA GLU A 32 -10.53 -13.53 0.40
C GLU A 32 -9.15 -12.91 0.62
N ILE A 33 -8.95 -11.64 0.24
CA ILE A 33 -7.73 -10.86 0.56
C ILE A 33 -7.54 -10.81 2.08
N GLY A 34 -8.60 -10.49 2.83
CA GLY A 34 -8.58 -10.50 4.29
C GLY A 34 -8.06 -11.81 4.88
N THR A 35 -8.64 -12.94 4.44
CA THR A 35 -8.23 -14.28 4.90
C THR A 35 -6.81 -14.65 4.46
N LEU A 36 -6.42 -14.31 3.23
CA LEU A 36 -5.07 -14.56 2.71
C LEU A 36 -4.00 -13.79 3.51
N ILE A 37 -4.23 -12.50 3.73
CA ILE A 37 -3.31 -11.64 4.48
C ILE A 37 -3.22 -12.11 5.93
N ASP A 38 -4.35 -12.43 6.57
CA ASP A 38 -4.35 -12.97 7.94
C ASP A 38 -3.49 -14.22 8.03
N PHE A 39 -3.71 -15.20 7.13
CA PHE A 39 -2.91 -16.41 7.06
C PHE A 39 -1.41 -16.10 6.92
N LEU A 40 -1.01 -15.34 5.89
CA LEU A 40 0.41 -15.02 5.65
C LEU A 40 1.06 -14.24 6.82
N MET A 41 0.29 -13.39 7.50
CA MET A 41 0.77 -12.63 8.67
C MET A 41 0.98 -13.52 9.91
N THR A 42 0.32 -14.67 10.01
CA THR A 42 0.55 -15.62 11.11
C THR A 42 1.83 -16.44 10.95
N LEU A 43 2.31 -16.60 9.71
CA LEU A 43 3.46 -17.47 9.42
C LEU A 43 4.79 -16.86 9.91
N SER A 44 5.63 -17.72 10.48
CA SER A 44 7.00 -17.37 10.88
C SER A 44 7.95 -17.31 9.69
N THR A 45 7.81 -18.24 8.75
CA THR A 45 8.56 -18.37 7.49
C THR A 45 7.59 -18.75 6.35
N PHE A 46 7.99 -18.49 5.11
CA PHE A 46 7.26 -18.93 3.92
C PHE A 46 7.82 -20.23 3.30
N GLU A 47 8.62 -20.97 4.08
CA GLU A 47 9.15 -22.27 3.67
C GLU A 47 8.03 -23.25 3.30
N ASN A 48 8.25 -24.05 2.25
CA ASN A 48 7.32 -25.08 1.76
C ASN A 48 5.94 -24.57 1.29
N LEU A 49 5.78 -23.26 1.10
CA LEU A 49 4.58 -22.72 0.46
C LEU A 49 4.67 -22.80 -1.06
N SER A 50 3.56 -23.22 -1.67
CA SER A 50 3.36 -23.16 -3.11
C SER A 50 2.26 -22.15 -3.40
N SER A 51 2.54 -21.19 -4.30
CA SER A 51 1.58 -20.17 -4.73
C SER A 51 0.32 -20.81 -5.31
N SER A 52 0.46 -21.79 -6.21
CA SER A 52 -0.67 -22.46 -6.84
C SER A 52 -1.52 -23.26 -5.85
N LYS A 53 -0.88 -23.95 -4.90
CA LYS A 53 -1.60 -24.68 -3.84
C LYS A 53 -2.33 -23.72 -2.91
N LEU A 54 -1.69 -22.64 -2.48
CA LEU A 54 -2.30 -21.64 -1.60
C LEU A 54 -3.47 -20.93 -2.28
N LEU A 55 -3.28 -20.45 -3.51
CA LEU A 55 -4.33 -19.75 -4.27
C LEU A 55 -5.50 -20.66 -4.66
N SER A 56 -5.32 -21.99 -4.67
CA SER A 56 -6.43 -22.93 -4.92
C SER A 56 -7.55 -22.85 -3.87
N TYR A 57 -7.28 -22.32 -2.68
CA TYR A 57 -8.28 -22.12 -1.62
C TYR A 57 -9.13 -20.86 -1.80
N TYR A 58 -8.80 -19.99 -2.76
CA TYR A 58 -9.47 -18.70 -2.94
C TYR A 58 -10.06 -18.59 -4.35
N GLN A 59 -11.38 -18.69 -4.46
CA GLN A 59 -12.07 -18.84 -5.75
C GLN A 59 -12.13 -17.55 -6.56
N ASN A 60 -12.12 -16.39 -5.89
CA ASN A 60 -12.34 -15.08 -6.52
C ASN A 60 -11.01 -14.41 -6.86
N ILE A 61 -10.00 -14.49 -5.99
CA ILE A 61 -8.71 -13.79 -6.22
C ILE A 61 -7.70 -14.61 -7.03
N ASN A 62 -7.84 -15.94 -7.15
CA ASN A 62 -6.85 -16.78 -7.85
C ASN A 62 -6.70 -16.52 -9.35
N LYS A 63 -7.61 -15.75 -9.95
CA LYS A 63 -7.55 -15.29 -11.35
C LYS A 63 -6.93 -13.90 -11.49
N SER A 64 -6.77 -13.18 -10.39
CA SER A 64 -6.38 -11.77 -10.36
C SER A 64 -5.00 -11.55 -9.75
N ILE A 65 -4.58 -12.43 -8.83
CA ILE A 65 -3.31 -12.30 -8.11
C ILE A 65 -2.40 -13.51 -8.30
N ASN A 66 -1.10 -13.28 -8.20
CA ASN A 66 -0.08 -14.30 -7.98
C ASN A 66 0.69 -13.98 -6.68
N ILE A 67 1.30 -15.01 -6.10
CA ILE A 67 2.20 -14.88 -4.95
C ILE A 67 3.58 -15.39 -5.35
N THR A 68 4.58 -14.54 -5.24
CA THR A 68 5.98 -14.93 -5.43
C THR A 68 6.65 -15.02 -4.06
N PHE A 69 7.14 -16.21 -3.71
CA PHE A 69 7.94 -16.40 -2.50
C PHE A 69 9.42 -16.22 -2.81
N TYR A 70 10.07 -15.26 -2.15
CA TYR A 70 11.50 -14.98 -2.34
C TYR A 70 12.29 -15.39 -1.10
N LYS A 71 13.27 -16.29 -1.27
CA LYS A 71 14.19 -16.79 -0.24
C LYS A 71 13.52 -17.28 1.06
N THR A 72 12.24 -17.68 1.03
CA THR A 72 11.41 -17.95 2.23
C THR A 72 11.17 -16.75 3.16
N GLU A 73 11.75 -15.60 2.82
CA GLU A 73 11.78 -14.37 3.59
C GLU A 73 10.63 -13.43 3.22
N TYR A 74 10.20 -13.43 1.96
CA TYR A 74 9.16 -12.52 1.49
C TYR A 74 8.08 -13.26 0.72
N ALA A 75 6.83 -12.88 0.97
CA ALA A 75 5.68 -13.19 0.13
C ALA A 75 5.28 -11.92 -0.61
N ILE A 76 5.40 -11.93 -1.94
CA ILE A 76 5.11 -10.79 -2.81
C ILE A 76 3.82 -11.09 -3.57
N ILE A 77 2.76 -10.39 -3.22
CA ILE A 77 1.45 -10.50 -3.86
C ILE A 77 1.38 -9.43 -4.96
N HIS A 78 1.19 -9.84 -6.20
CA HIS A 78 1.16 -8.95 -7.37
C HIS A 78 0.17 -9.48 -8.42
N GLU A 79 -0.17 -8.68 -9.43
CA GLU A 79 -1.11 -9.14 -10.46
C GLU A 79 -0.57 -10.32 -11.24
N ILE A 80 -1.47 -11.17 -11.73
CA ILE A 80 -1.09 -12.12 -12.77
C ILE A 80 -0.75 -11.31 -14.02
N TYR A 81 0.46 -11.51 -14.53
CA TYR A 81 0.90 -10.91 -15.78
C TYR A 81 1.66 -11.94 -16.63
N ASN A 82 1.68 -11.68 -17.94
CA ASN A 82 2.56 -12.38 -18.85
C ASN A 82 3.88 -11.59 -18.94
N PRO A 83 5.03 -12.15 -18.53
CA PRO A 83 6.31 -11.44 -18.58
C PRO A 83 6.74 -11.08 -20.01
N TYR A 84 6.20 -11.76 -21.02
CA TYR A 84 6.48 -11.50 -22.44
C TYR A 84 5.57 -10.44 -23.06
N ASP A 85 4.59 -9.95 -22.31
CA ASP A 85 3.68 -8.90 -22.76
C ASP A 85 4.07 -7.57 -22.13
N SER A 86 4.02 -6.46 -22.89
CA SER A 86 4.21 -5.11 -22.37
C SER A 86 2.91 -4.49 -21.83
N LEU A 87 1.79 -5.22 -21.85
CA LEU A 87 0.53 -4.70 -21.35
C LEU A 87 0.61 -4.34 -19.86
N PRO A 88 -0.05 -3.25 -19.45
CA PRO A 88 -0.27 -2.94 -18.05
C PRO A 88 -0.98 -4.08 -17.33
N PHE A 89 -0.80 -4.08 -16.03
CA PHE A 89 -1.69 -4.74 -15.08
C PHE A 89 -3.16 -4.38 -15.37
N LYS A 90 -4.07 -5.34 -15.21
CA LYS A 90 -5.49 -5.16 -15.57
C LYS A 90 -6.32 -4.61 -14.41
N ARG A 91 -5.86 -4.84 -13.18
CA ARG A 91 -6.53 -4.46 -11.93
C ARG A 91 -5.88 -3.23 -11.30
N TYR A 92 -4.71 -2.81 -11.80
CA TYR A 92 -3.92 -1.65 -11.38
C TYR A 92 -3.66 -1.61 -9.87
N PHE A 93 -3.56 -2.77 -9.21
CA PHE A 93 -3.43 -2.82 -7.75
C PHE A 93 -2.04 -2.52 -7.25
N GLY A 94 -1.02 -2.85 -8.06
CA GLY A 94 0.38 -2.71 -7.71
C GLY A 94 0.94 -3.99 -7.11
N TYR A 95 1.52 -3.89 -5.91
CA TYR A 95 1.99 -5.07 -5.18
C TYR A 95 1.94 -4.88 -3.66
N THR A 96 1.87 -6.02 -2.96
CA THR A 96 1.97 -6.11 -1.50
C THR A 96 3.12 -7.04 -1.16
N VAL A 97 4.01 -6.61 -0.27
CA VAL A 97 5.09 -7.44 0.27
C VAL A 97 4.80 -7.73 1.73
N ILE A 98 4.97 -8.99 2.14
CA ILE A 98 4.97 -9.42 3.54
C ILE A 98 6.32 -10.06 3.82
N ALA A 99 7.10 -9.47 4.72
CA ALA A 99 8.32 -10.08 5.25
C ALA A 99 7.97 -11.17 6.27
N SER A 100 8.76 -12.24 6.34
CA SER A 100 8.59 -13.32 7.31
C SER A 100 8.92 -12.84 8.73
N ARG A 101 8.50 -13.57 9.77
CA ARG A 101 8.73 -13.10 11.17
C ARG A 101 10.18 -13.26 11.57
N THR A 102 10.91 -14.13 10.87
CA THR A 102 12.33 -14.37 11.12
C THR A 102 13.19 -13.17 10.72
N ILE A 103 12.77 -12.38 9.72
CA ILE A 103 13.51 -11.19 9.28
C ILE A 103 12.90 -9.85 9.72
N ALA A 104 11.59 -9.82 9.97
CA ALA A 104 10.92 -8.58 10.39
C ALA A 104 11.13 -8.33 11.89
N SER A 105 12.16 -7.55 12.24
CA SER A 105 12.38 -7.11 13.63
C SER A 105 11.29 -6.15 14.14
N LYS A 106 10.52 -5.55 13.24
CA LYS A 106 9.33 -4.74 13.52
C LYS A 106 8.08 -5.39 12.93
N PRO A 107 7.55 -6.47 13.55
CA PRO A 107 6.47 -7.29 12.99
C PRO A 107 5.11 -6.57 12.86
N TYR A 108 5.00 -5.34 13.38
CA TYR A 108 3.78 -4.52 13.33
C TYR A 108 4.01 -3.16 12.65
N LEU A 109 5.09 -3.02 11.87
CA LEU A 109 5.36 -1.84 11.06
C LEU A 109 4.89 -2.10 9.62
N HIS A 110 4.01 -1.24 9.13
CA HIS A 110 3.47 -1.23 7.78
C HIS A 110 3.87 0.05 7.04
N HIS A 111 4.22 -0.10 5.77
CA HIS A 111 4.49 0.99 4.84
C HIS A 111 3.51 0.97 3.67
N GLY A 112 2.95 2.11 3.30
CA GLY A 112 2.10 2.28 2.12
C GLY A 112 2.62 3.39 1.22
N ALA A 113 2.63 3.19 -0.09
CA ALA A 113 2.94 4.23 -1.08
C ALA A 113 1.80 4.32 -2.12
N PRO A 114 0.89 5.29 -2.01
CA PRO A 114 -0.34 5.33 -2.81
C PRO A 114 -0.16 6.02 -4.17
N HIS A 115 0.92 6.77 -4.40
CA HIS A 115 1.03 7.71 -5.52
C HIS A 115 2.18 7.37 -6.47
N PHE A 116 2.05 6.23 -7.17
CA PHE A 116 2.97 5.92 -8.26
C PHE A 116 3.00 7.03 -9.32
N GLY A 117 4.20 7.41 -9.75
CA GLY A 117 4.44 8.37 -10.84
C GLY A 117 4.05 9.83 -10.55
N PHE A 118 3.38 10.09 -9.42
CA PHE A 118 2.93 11.43 -9.04
C PHE A 118 3.81 12.05 -7.94
N ASP A 119 4.15 11.27 -6.91
CA ASP A 119 4.94 11.70 -5.76
C ASP A 119 6.46 11.51 -6.00
N GLY A 120 6.90 11.61 -7.26
CA GLY A 120 8.29 11.33 -7.66
C GLY A 120 8.69 9.87 -7.40
N ASN A 121 9.86 9.66 -6.79
CA ASN A 121 10.44 8.33 -6.57
C ASN A 121 9.99 7.62 -5.27
N VAL A 122 8.89 8.07 -4.67
CA VAL A 122 8.47 7.63 -3.32
C VAL A 122 8.16 6.14 -3.23
N CYS A 123 7.68 5.50 -4.29
CA CYS A 123 7.49 4.05 -4.32
C CYS A 123 8.81 3.31 -4.07
N ASN A 124 9.91 3.68 -4.76
CA ASN A 124 11.22 3.08 -4.55
C ASN A 124 11.80 3.42 -3.17
N GLN A 125 11.67 4.67 -2.72
CA GLN A 125 12.12 5.09 -1.39
C GLN A 125 11.38 4.35 -0.27
N SER A 126 10.07 4.16 -0.41
CA SER A 126 9.27 3.40 0.57
C SER A 126 9.67 1.93 0.65
N ALA A 127 10.04 1.33 -0.49
CA ALA A 127 10.53 -0.03 -0.55
C ALA A 127 11.91 -0.17 0.14
N GLU A 128 12.81 0.78 -0.10
CA GLU A 128 14.10 0.85 0.58
C GLU A 128 13.95 1.02 2.10
N ILE A 129 13.07 1.93 2.54
CA ILE A 129 12.80 2.12 3.98
C ILE A 129 12.15 0.89 4.59
N PHE A 130 11.24 0.21 3.89
CA PHE A 130 10.65 -1.05 4.35
C PHE A 130 11.73 -2.10 4.65
N GLU A 131 12.70 -2.27 3.74
CA GLU A 131 13.82 -3.20 3.92
C GLU A 131 14.73 -2.75 5.08
N GLN A 132 15.17 -1.50 5.10
CA GLN A 132 16.10 -0.98 6.11
C GLN A 132 15.48 -0.89 7.52
N SER A 133 14.16 -0.67 7.61
CA SER A 133 13.45 -0.62 8.88
C SER A 133 13.10 -2.00 9.42
N PHE A 134 13.33 -3.05 8.64
CA PHE A 134 12.89 -4.42 8.91
C PHE A 134 11.38 -4.48 9.20
N GLY A 135 10.61 -3.73 8.42
CA GLY A 135 9.16 -3.65 8.50
C GLY A 135 8.50 -4.98 8.13
N ARG A 136 7.23 -5.15 8.52
CA ARG A 136 6.48 -6.38 8.25
C ARG A 136 5.82 -6.37 6.88
N THR A 137 5.25 -5.23 6.49
CA THR A 137 4.47 -5.13 5.26
C THR A 137 4.76 -3.86 4.49
N LEU A 138 4.66 -3.96 3.16
CA LEU A 138 4.70 -2.84 2.23
C LEU A 138 3.56 -3.00 1.24
N VAL A 139 2.82 -1.94 0.94
CA VAL A 139 1.83 -1.90 -0.14
C VAL A 139 2.14 -0.72 -1.05
N VAL A 140 2.29 -0.98 -2.34
CA VAL A 140 2.48 0.05 -3.36
C VAL A 140 1.32 0.00 -4.33
N ALA A 141 0.67 1.15 -4.57
CA ALA A 141 -0.42 1.23 -5.52
C ALA A 141 0.09 1.14 -6.96
N GLY A 142 -0.66 0.41 -7.81
CA GLY A 142 -0.31 0.18 -9.21
C GLY A 142 -0.95 1.15 -10.20
N ALA A 143 -1.47 2.27 -9.71
CA ALA A 143 -2.12 3.28 -10.54
C ALA A 143 -1.65 4.68 -10.14
N HIS A 144 -1.34 5.49 -11.15
CA HIS A 144 -1.18 6.92 -10.99
C HIS A 144 -2.52 7.52 -10.51
N ARG A 145 -2.49 8.52 -9.61
CA ARG A 145 -3.71 9.12 -9.03
C ARG A 145 -4.64 9.76 -10.07
N TYR A 146 -4.10 10.06 -11.26
CA TYR A 146 -4.83 10.55 -12.44
C TYR A 146 -4.86 9.51 -13.57
N ALA A 147 -4.88 8.21 -13.27
CA ALA A 147 -4.90 7.17 -14.31
C ALA A 147 -6.19 7.16 -15.14
N VAL A 148 -7.32 7.59 -14.57
CA VAL A 148 -8.61 7.68 -15.29
C VAL A 148 -8.74 9.02 -16.00
N ARG A 149 -9.02 8.96 -17.31
CA ARG A 149 -9.22 10.12 -18.18
C ARG A 149 -10.32 11.04 -17.65
N ASP A 150 -10.13 12.33 -17.90
CA ASP A 150 -11.07 13.40 -17.54
C ASP A 150 -11.33 13.55 -16.04
N ARG A 151 -10.72 12.69 -15.19
CA ARG A 151 -10.84 12.67 -13.73
C ARG A 151 -12.28 12.57 -13.23
N THR A 152 -13.19 12.12 -14.09
CA THR A 152 -14.62 12.03 -13.83
C THR A 152 -15.10 10.59 -13.85
N PRO A 153 -16.06 10.22 -12.98
CA PRO A 153 -16.64 11.05 -11.91
C PRO A 153 -15.63 11.30 -10.78
N PRO A 154 -15.87 12.31 -9.92
CA PRO A 154 -15.02 12.53 -8.75
C PRO A 154 -15.05 11.32 -7.82
N ASN A 155 -14.06 11.24 -6.94
CA ASN A 155 -13.97 10.19 -5.94
C ASN A 155 -15.19 10.21 -5.00
N PRO A 156 -15.86 9.06 -4.75
CA PRO A 156 -17.07 9.00 -3.93
C PRO A 156 -16.82 9.25 -2.44
N CYS A 157 -15.61 9.01 -1.94
CA CYS A 157 -15.24 9.23 -0.54
C CYS A 157 -14.86 10.70 -0.30
N GLN A 158 -14.11 11.30 -1.23
CA GLN A 158 -13.70 12.70 -1.15
C GLN A 158 -13.74 13.35 -2.53
N SER A 159 -14.82 14.08 -2.82
CA SER A 159 -15.14 14.58 -4.16
C SER A 159 -14.11 15.53 -4.80
N ASN A 160 -13.20 16.10 -4.02
CA ASN A 160 -12.12 16.95 -4.51
C ASN A 160 -10.95 16.16 -5.13
N PHE A 161 -10.94 14.83 -4.99
CA PHE A 161 -9.87 13.97 -5.49
C PHE A 161 -10.34 13.16 -6.70
N ALA A 162 -9.38 12.79 -7.54
CA ALA A 162 -9.64 11.95 -8.70
C ALA A 162 -10.06 10.54 -8.26
N ILE A 163 -10.90 9.88 -9.05
CA ILE A 163 -11.37 8.53 -8.73
C ILE A 163 -10.26 7.49 -8.69
N ALA A 164 -9.16 7.71 -9.43
CA ALA A 164 -8.01 6.82 -9.45
C ALA A 164 -7.07 6.99 -8.26
N ASP A 165 -7.30 8.00 -7.40
CA ASP A 165 -6.43 8.35 -6.29
C ASP A 165 -6.51 7.31 -5.16
N PRO A 166 -5.46 6.48 -4.95
CA PRO A 166 -5.54 5.37 -4.00
C PRO A 166 -5.50 5.82 -2.54
N ALA A 167 -4.94 7.00 -2.24
CA ALA A 167 -4.91 7.54 -0.88
C ALA A 167 -6.31 8.00 -0.44
N HIS A 168 -7.13 8.44 -1.38
CA HIS A 168 -8.43 9.04 -1.10
C HIS A 168 -9.61 8.15 -1.54
N ASN A 169 -9.37 6.98 -2.17
CA ASN A 169 -10.42 6.07 -2.63
C ASN A 169 -10.40 4.72 -1.89
N ASN A 170 -11.41 4.50 -1.04
CA ASN A 170 -11.59 3.26 -0.29
C ASN A 170 -12.02 2.05 -1.15
N LEU A 171 -12.41 2.27 -2.40
CA LEU A 171 -12.83 1.21 -3.30
C LEU A 171 -11.67 0.47 -3.95
N THR A 172 -10.44 1.00 -3.90
CA THR A 172 -9.27 0.42 -4.59
C THR A 172 -8.76 -0.88 -3.96
N MET A 173 -8.03 -1.68 -4.76
CA MET A 173 -7.26 -2.82 -4.23
C MET A 173 -6.19 -2.40 -3.21
N PHE A 174 -5.54 -1.24 -3.42
CA PHE A 174 -4.59 -0.67 -2.46
C PHE A 174 -5.23 -0.53 -1.08
N HIS A 175 -6.43 0.06 -1.02
CA HIS A 175 -7.17 0.18 0.23
C HIS A 175 -7.56 -1.17 0.82
N ALA A 176 -8.07 -2.10 0.00
CA ALA A 176 -8.45 -3.44 0.46
C ALA A 176 -7.29 -4.21 1.12
N PHE A 177 -6.07 -4.12 0.57
CA PHE A 177 -4.88 -4.71 1.20
C PHE A 177 -4.51 -4.01 2.52
N ASN A 178 -4.55 -2.67 2.57
CA ASN A 178 -4.26 -1.94 3.79
C ASN A 178 -5.27 -2.27 4.92
N GLU A 179 -6.56 -2.37 4.60
CA GLU A 179 -7.59 -2.78 5.57
C GLU A 179 -7.36 -4.21 6.08
N ALA A 180 -6.99 -5.13 5.19
CA ALA A 180 -6.68 -6.52 5.55
C ALA A 180 -5.46 -6.60 6.48
N ILE A 181 -4.39 -5.86 6.17
CA ILE A 181 -3.17 -5.80 6.98
C ILE A 181 -3.44 -5.15 8.33
N LEU A 182 -4.22 -4.06 8.37
CA LEU A 182 -4.66 -3.41 9.61
C LEU A 182 -5.43 -4.37 10.49
N SER A 183 -6.38 -5.10 9.92
CA SER A 183 -7.20 -6.07 10.64
C SER A 183 -6.36 -7.22 11.21
N ALA A 184 -5.44 -7.76 10.42
CA ALA A 184 -4.52 -8.81 10.86
C ALA A 184 -3.56 -8.31 11.95
N SER A 185 -3.02 -7.10 11.79
CA SER A 185 -2.12 -6.46 12.77
C SER A 185 -2.83 -6.19 14.08
N LYS A 186 -4.06 -5.68 14.06
CA LYS A 186 -4.90 -5.47 15.25
C LYS A 186 -5.10 -6.75 16.02
N ARG A 187 -5.63 -7.80 15.37
CA ARG A 187 -5.85 -9.11 16.01
C ARG A 187 -4.58 -9.61 16.68
N GLN A 188 -3.46 -9.61 15.96
CA GLN A 188 -2.20 -10.10 16.50
C GLN A 188 -1.60 -9.19 17.59
N SER A 189 -1.82 -7.88 17.52
CA SER A 189 -1.34 -6.93 18.52
C SER A 189 -2.11 -7.02 19.84
N GLU A 190 -3.42 -7.27 19.80
CA GLU A 190 -4.26 -7.42 21.00
C GLU A 190 -3.81 -8.61 21.86
N PHE A 191 -3.34 -9.69 21.23
CA PHE A 191 -2.78 -10.84 21.94
C PHE A 191 -1.43 -10.54 22.62
N HIS A 192 -0.66 -9.57 22.14
CA HIS A 192 0.70 -9.32 22.59
C HIS A 192 0.91 -7.95 23.28
N LEU A 193 -0.11 -7.09 23.30
CA LEU A 193 -0.05 -5.70 23.79
C LEU A 193 1.09 -4.87 23.14
N ILE A 194 1.41 -5.16 21.88
CA ILE A 194 2.48 -4.48 21.12
C ILE A 194 1.85 -3.42 20.21
N PRO A 195 2.33 -2.16 20.21
CA PRO A 195 1.81 -1.15 19.29
C PRO A 195 2.11 -1.51 17.83
N TYR A 196 1.16 -1.19 16.95
CA TYR A 196 1.32 -1.29 15.49
C TYR A 196 1.37 0.10 14.86
N PHE A 197 2.16 0.25 13.80
CA PHE A 197 2.41 1.52 13.12
C PHE A 197 2.15 1.38 11.62
N PHE A 198 1.35 2.29 11.07
CA PHE A 198 1.02 2.35 9.65
C PHE A 198 1.51 3.70 9.14
N ILE A 199 2.47 3.67 8.22
CA ILE A 199 3.06 4.86 7.63
C ILE A 199 2.69 4.88 6.15
N GLN A 200 2.01 5.93 5.72
CA GLN A 200 1.79 6.21 4.32
C GLN A 200 2.81 7.26 3.86
N TRP A 201 3.57 6.93 2.84
CA TRP A 201 4.61 7.78 2.27
C TRP A 201 4.04 8.60 1.13
N HIS A 202 4.22 9.91 1.23
CA HIS A 202 3.92 10.86 0.18
C HIS A 202 5.17 11.63 -0.20
N GLY A 203 5.24 11.96 -1.48
CA GLY A 203 6.24 12.84 -2.02
C GLY A 203 5.80 14.27 -1.83
N MET A 204 6.75 15.14 -1.51
CA MET A 204 6.56 16.55 -1.80
C MET A 204 6.81 16.70 -3.30
N SER A 205 5.91 17.37 -4.03
CA SER A 205 6.22 17.67 -5.43
C SER A 205 7.53 18.46 -5.48
N GLU A 206 8.34 18.26 -6.52
CA GLU A 206 9.65 18.91 -6.67
C GLU A 206 9.60 20.44 -6.51
N GLU A 207 8.41 21.03 -6.70
CA GLU A 207 8.16 22.47 -6.65
C GLU A 207 7.59 22.98 -5.31
N SER A 208 7.13 22.11 -4.40
CA SER A 208 6.23 22.55 -3.31
C SER A 208 6.92 22.98 -2.01
N CYS A 209 8.01 22.33 -1.57
CA CYS A 209 8.72 22.70 -0.33
C CYS A 209 10.22 22.33 -0.38
N PRO A 210 11.08 23.07 -1.11
CA PRO A 210 12.49 22.70 -1.33
C PRO A 210 13.34 22.64 -0.05
N ASN A 211 12.89 23.30 1.03
CA ASN A 211 13.61 23.39 2.30
C ASN A 211 13.15 22.36 3.35
N SER A 212 12.09 21.61 3.07
CA SER A 212 11.61 20.56 3.97
C SER A 212 11.90 19.22 3.31
N PRO A 213 12.92 18.46 3.75
CA PRO A 213 13.23 17.17 3.13
C PRO A 213 12.19 16.09 3.48
N VAL A 214 11.55 16.17 4.66
CA VAL A 214 10.52 15.23 5.12
C VAL A 214 9.55 15.99 6.03
N PHE A 215 8.26 15.70 5.95
CA PHE A 215 7.25 16.19 6.91
C PHE A 215 6.41 15.03 7.43
N ILE A 216 6.13 15.00 8.73
CA ILE A 216 5.28 14.00 9.37
C ILE A 216 3.92 14.62 9.64
N SER A 217 2.87 13.98 9.13
CA SER A 217 1.46 14.31 9.42
C SER A 217 0.74 13.07 9.93
N THR A 218 -0.32 13.27 10.71
CA THR A 218 -1.25 12.21 11.10
C THR A 218 -2.33 11.95 10.03
N GLY A 219 -2.31 12.69 8.92
CA GLY A 219 -3.32 12.59 7.86
C GLY A 219 -4.68 13.20 8.23
N ALA A 220 -4.76 13.93 9.34
CA ALA A 220 -5.97 14.63 9.77
C ALA A 220 -5.92 16.12 9.38
N SER A 221 -7.09 16.77 9.32
CA SER A 221 -7.19 18.22 9.11
C SER A 221 -6.42 18.96 10.20
N GLY A 222 -5.79 20.10 9.88
CA GLY A 222 -4.90 20.82 10.81
C GLY A 222 -5.52 21.29 12.13
N ASN A 223 -6.84 21.21 12.27
CA ASN A 223 -7.59 21.51 13.49
C ASN A 223 -8.03 20.25 14.27
N ASP A 224 -7.65 19.05 13.83
CA ASP A 224 -8.03 17.81 14.49
C ASP A 224 -7.31 17.68 15.84
N SER A 225 -8.07 17.25 16.86
CA SER A 225 -7.56 17.06 18.22
C SER A 225 -6.43 16.04 18.32
N ILE A 226 -6.26 15.18 17.30
CA ILE A 226 -5.13 14.26 17.20
C ILE A 226 -3.79 15.00 17.31
N TYR A 227 -3.68 16.23 16.80
CA TYR A 227 -2.44 17.02 16.89
C TYR A 227 -2.17 17.58 18.29
N LEU A 228 -3.18 17.62 19.17
CA LEU A 228 -3.04 18.05 20.57
C LEU A 228 -2.62 16.89 21.48
N ASN A 229 -2.70 15.65 20.99
CA ASN A 229 -2.38 14.48 21.79
C ASN A 229 -0.86 14.20 21.79
N SER A 230 -0.16 14.74 22.78
CA SER A 230 1.29 14.55 22.99
C SER A 230 1.72 13.09 23.20
N SER A 231 0.78 12.19 23.51
CA SER A 231 1.08 10.77 23.68
C SER A 231 1.25 10.03 22.34
N LEU A 232 0.74 10.58 21.24
CA LEU A 232 0.84 9.97 19.92
C LEU A 232 2.27 9.98 19.39
N ALA A 233 2.67 8.84 18.83
CA ALA A 233 4.01 8.67 18.26
C ALA A 233 4.31 9.69 17.15
N ALA A 234 3.32 10.03 16.31
CA ALA A 234 3.46 11.04 15.27
C ALA A 234 3.82 12.41 15.86
N ASN A 235 3.14 12.85 16.93
CA ASN A 235 3.43 14.13 17.58
C ASN A 235 4.76 14.12 18.34
N LYS A 236 5.18 12.95 18.87
CA LYS A 236 6.51 12.77 19.45
C LYS A 236 7.63 12.85 18.39
N ALA A 237 7.37 12.36 17.18
CA ALA A 237 8.30 12.47 16.06
C ALA A 237 8.37 13.91 15.51
N ILE A 238 7.26 14.65 15.52
CA ILE A 238 7.18 16.05 15.08
C ILE A 238 7.99 16.98 16.01
N LEU A 239 8.11 16.69 17.31
CA LEU A 239 8.89 17.52 18.26
C LEU A 239 10.39 17.66 17.92
N PHE A 240 10.95 16.83 17.03
CA PHE A 240 12.31 17.00 16.50
C PHE A 240 12.39 17.91 15.27
N GLN A 241 11.26 18.35 14.69
CA GLN A 241 11.18 19.13 13.44
C GLN A 241 10.55 20.52 13.59
N ILE A 242 9.96 20.87 14.74
CA ILE A 242 9.29 22.18 14.96
C ILE A 242 10.28 23.33 15.20
N GLN A 243 11.26 23.53 14.31
CA GLN A 243 11.93 24.83 14.23
C GLN A 243 11.79 25.56 12.90
N SER A 244 11.32 24.93 11.82
CA SER A 244 11.00 25.70 10.61
C SER A 244 10.26 24.86 9.57
N ILE A 245 8.93 24.90 9.59
CA ILE A 245 8.15 24.60 8.38
C ILE A 245 7.37 25.86 8.06
N LYS A 246 8.04 26.76 7.33
CA LYS A 246 7.40 27.69 6.42
C LYS A 246 7.81 27.25 5.03
N CYS A 247 6.90 26.58 4.34
CA CYS A 247 6.73 26.83 2.92
C CYS A 247 6.00 28.19 2.85
#